data_AF-A0A1V5NB67-F1
#
_entry.id   AF-A0A1V5NB67-F1
#
_cell.length_a   1.000
_cell.length_b   1.000
_cell.length_c   1.000
_cell.angle_alpha   90.00
_cell.angle_beta   90.00
_cell.angle_gamma   90.00
#
_symmetry.space_group_name_H-M   'P 1'
#
loop_
_entity.id
_entity.type
_entity.pdbx_description
1 polymer ?
#
loop_
_entity_poly.entity_id
_entity_poly.type
_entity_poly.pdbx_seq_one_letter_code
_entity_poly.pdbx_strand_id
1 'polypeptide(L)'
;MHNYRAHQCVYEVNDYPFSPNFWIRRSIFKDFQKFDNRIEWHPKNRIMATETVFFRDLVAKGYRIVYCPEAVVGHKINPEQLTLMNILKRSYSCGRGLAHIRTFCKSDMLKKTPLLWYTMRYAAISKVGLKLTGSILPLAFDDPRKSIEAFQWLGYNMELLNLAKNI
;
A
#
# COMPACT_ATOMS: atom_id res chain seq x y z
N MET A 1 3.34 11.46 -1.59
CA MET A 1 4.80 11.64 -1.78
C MET A 1 5.32 12.24 -0.48
N HIS A 2 6.60 12.10 -0.11
CA HIS A 2 7.07 12.96 0.98
C HIS A 2 7.08 14.40 0.47
N ASN A 3 6.39 15.28 1.21
CA ASN A 3 6.42 16.69 0.91
C ASN A 3 7.83 17.16 1.29
N TYR A 4 8.58 17.69 0.33
CA TYR A 4 9.95 18.19 0.51
C TYR A 4 10.00 19.72 0.39
N ARG A 5 8.88 20.39 0.71
CA ARG A 5 8.82 21.86 0.67
C ARG A 5 9.76 22.44 1.72
N ALA A 6 10.33 23.60 1.42
CA ALA A 6 11.22 24.30 2.35
C ALA A 6 10.48 25.00 3.52
N HIS A 7 9.14 24.98 3.51
CA HIS A 7 8.31 25.68 4.48
C HIS A 7 7.13 24.82 4.94
N GLN A 8 6.62 25.13 6.13
CA GLN A 8 5.42 24.51 6.67
C GLN A 8 4.22 24.76 5.75
N CYS A 9 3.47 23.72 5.42
CA CYS A 9 2.31 23.82 4.54
C CYS A 9 1.28 22.72 4.81
N VAL A 10 0.08 22.89 4.27
CA VAL A 10 -0.95 21.84 4.31
C VAL A 10 -0.72 20.86 3.17
N TYR A 11 -0.84 19.57 3.44
CA TYR A 11 -0.86 18.55 2.41
C TYR A 11 -2.08 18.73 1.49
N GLU A 12 -1.86 18.60 0.19
CA GLU A 12 -2.95 18.67 -0.80
C GLU A 12 -3.84 17.43 -0.71
N VAL A 13 -5.07 17.54 -1.22
CA VAL A 13 -5.99 16.40 -1.27
C VAL A 13 -5.37 15.31 -2.13
N ASN A 14 -5.36 14.07 -1.61
CA ASN A 14 -4.67 12.90 -2.18
C ASN A 14 -3.13 12.91 -2.06
N ASP A 15 -2.55 13.86 -1.33
CA ASP A 15 -1.18 13.76 -0.84
C ASP A 15 -1.19 13.53 0.66
N TYR A 16 -0.45 12.52 1.11
CA TYR A 16 -0.43 12.11 2.51
C TYR A 16 1.01 11.84 2.96
N PRO A 17 1.32 12.09 4.24
CA PRO A 17 2.57 11.61 4.81
C PRO A 17 2.64 10.09 4.69
N PHE A 18 3.86 9.58 4.52
CA PHE A 18 4.13 8.16 4.31
C PHE A 18 5.00 7.63 5.45
N SER A 19 4.87 6.35 5.82
CA SER A 19 5.70 5.75 6.88
C SER A 19 5.43 6.41 8.27
N PRO A 20 6.22 6.16 9.34
CA PRO A 20 5.91 6.67 10.67
C PRO A 20 6.36 8.14 10.89
N ASN A 21 6.34 8.96 9.83
CA ASN A 21 6.78 10.36 9.85
C ASN A 21 5.61 11.30 10.16
N PHE A 22 4.92 11.07 11.28
CA PHE A 22 3.79 11.89 11.68
C PHE A 22 3.52 11.82 13.19
N TRP A 23 2.81 12.83 13.68
CA TRP A 23 2.14 12.80 14.98
C TRP A 23 0.64 13.08 14.78
N ILE A 24 -0.18 12.72 15.77
CA ILE A 24 -1.62 12.98 15.74
C ILE A 24 -2.01 13.59 17.07
N ARG A 25 -2.82 14.65 17.04
CA ARG A 25 -3.40 15.23 18.25
C ARG A 25 -4.31 14.20 18.92
N ARG A 26 -4.13 13.96 20.23
CA ARG A 26 -4.93 12.98 20.99
C ARG A 26 -6.44 13.19 20.85
N SER A 27 -6.89 14.44 20.72
CA SER A 27 -8.30 14.78 20.53
C SER A 27 -8.91 14.16 19.27
N ILE A 28 -8.14 13.96 18.20
CA ILE A 28 -8.62 13.35 16.95
C ILE A 28 -9.20 11.95 17.23
N PHE A 29 -8.59 11.17 18.14
CA PHE A 29 -9.06 9.83 18.47
C PHE A 29 -10.32 9.79 19.36
N LYS A 30 -10.82 10.94 19.84
CA LYS A 30 -12.11 11.01 20.55
C LYS A 30 -13.28 11.02 19.55
N ASP A 31 -13.09 11.71 18.42
CA ASP A 31 -14.14 11.99 17.44
C ASP A 31 -14.00 11.12 16.17
N PHE A 32 -12.89 10.38 16.06
CA PHE A 32 -12.55 9.58 14.89
C PHE A 32 -12.27 8.12 15.28
N GLN A 33 -12.76 7.19 14.46
CA GLN A 33 -12.48 5.77 14.61
C GLN A 33 -10.96 5.53 14.54
N LYS A 34 -10.46 4.60 15.36
CA LYS A 34 -9.05 4.20 15.30
C LYS A 34 -8.71 3.58 13.93
N PHE A 35 -7.45 3.16 13.77
CA PHE A 35 -7.00 2.44 12.58
C PHE A 35 -7.90 1.25 12.23
N ASP A 36 -8.05 0.97 10.92
CA ASP A 36 -8.86 -0.15 10.45
C ASP A 36 -8.15 -1.49 10.75
N ASN A 37 -8.76 -2.25 11.64
CA ASN A 37 -8.25 -3.53 12.11
C ASN A 37 -8.20 -4.64 11.04
N ARG A 38 -8.77 -4.41 9.85
CA ARG A 38 -8.72 -5.38 8.74
C ARG A 38 -7.43 -5.28 7.94
N ILE A 39 -6.76 -4.13 8.01
CA ILE A 39 -5.54 -3.81 7.25
C ILE A 39 -4.33 -3.54 8.14
N GLU A 40 -4.50 -3.67 9.45
CA GLU A 40 -3.44 -3.44 10.42
C GLU A 40 -2.30 -4.47 10.31
N TRP A 41 -1.16 -4.12 10.91
CA TRP A 41 0.01 -4.98 10.86
C TRP A 41 -0.21 -6.22 11.74
N HIS A 42 -0.22 -7.41 11.13
CA HIS A 42 -0.10 -8.67 11.86
C HIS A 42 1.19 -9.41 11.46
N PRO A 43 1.85 -10.12 12.39
CA PRO A 43 3.09 -10.86 12.10
C PRO A 43 3.00 -11.81 10.90
N LYS A 44 1.82 -12.42 10.70
CA LYS A 44 1.56 -13.37 9.61
C LYS A 44 0.78 -12.76 8.43
N ASN A 45 0.24 -11.55 8.59
CA ASN A 45 -0.61 -10.90 7.61
C ASN A 45 -0.32 -9.39 7.59
N ARG A 46 0.75 -9.00 6.88
CA ARG A 46 1.14 -7.60 6.74
C ARG A 46 0.50 -6.99 5.50
N ILE A 47 -0.46 -6.09 5.71
CA ILE A 47 -1.01 -5.18 4.70
C ILE A 47 -0.47 -3.78 5.01
N MET A 48 0.06 -3.08 4.00
CA MET A 48 0.64 -1.74 4.19
C MET A 48 -0.28 -0.66 3.62
N ALA A 49 -1.40 -0.41 4.30
CA ALA A 49 -2.37 0.62 3.92
C ALA A 49 -2.95 1.41 5.10
N THR A 50 -2.70 0.98 6.33
CA THR A 50 -3.32 1.49 7.56
C THR A 50 -3.21 3.01 7.69
N GLU A 51 -2.01 3.56 7.50
CA GLU A 51 -1.77 4.99 7.62
C GLU A 51 -2.44 5.76 6.49
N THR A 52 -2.29 5.31 5.24
CA THR A 52 -2.87 5.98 4.07
C THR A 52 -4.41 6.02 4.14
N VAL A 53 -5.04 4.92 4.54
CA VAL A 53 -6.49 4.84 4.73
C VAL A 53 -6.94 5.77 5.84
N PHE A 54 -6.22 5.77 6.97
CA PHE A 54 -6.49 6.68 8.08
C PHE A 54 -6.40 8.15 7.67
N PHE A 55 -5.36 8.56 6.93
CA PHE A 55 -5.21 9.94 6.47
C PHE A 55 -6.27 10.36 5.45
N ARG A 56 -6.59 9.47 4.49
CA ARG A 56 -7.68 9.70 3.53
C ARG A 56 -8.99 9.98 4.26
N ASP A 57 -9.32 9.14 5.24
CA ASP A 57 -10.60 9.24 5.94
C ASP A 57 -10.65 10.46 6.89
N LEU A 58 -9.51 10.87 7.48
CA LEU A 58 -9.39 12.13 8.21
C LEU A 58 -9.64 13.34 7.30
N VAL A 59 -8.98 13.39 6.15
CA VAL A 59 -9.14 14.49 5.18
C VAL A 59 -10.57 14.54 4.65
N ALA A 60 -11.19 13.38 4.39
CA ALA A 60 -12.59 13.29 3.98
C ALA A 60 -13.57 13.86 5.04
N LYS A 61 -13.19 13.88 6.32
CA LYS A 61 -13.97 14.52 7.40
C LYS A 61 -13.61 15.99 7.66
N GLY A 62 -12.79 16.59 6.80
CA GLY A 62 -12.42 18.01 6.87
C GLY A 62 -11.21 18.31 7.75
N TYR A 63 -10.51 17.29 8.27
CA TYR A 63 -9.25 17.52 8.97
C TYR A 63 -8.15 17.89 7.98
N ARG A 64 -7.21 18.73 8.43
CA ARG A 64 -6.03 19.14 7.65
C ARG A 64 -4.78 18.48 8.19
N ILE A 65 -3.93 18.00 7.29
CA ILE A 65 -2.62 17.44 7.63
C ILE A 65 -1.56 18.50 7.30
N VAL A 66 -0.71 18.82 8.27
CA VAL A 66 0.32 19.84 8.14
C VAL A 66 1.68 19.16 8.00
N TYR A 67 2.40 19.51 6.93
CA TYR A 67 3.80 19.20 6.75
C TYR A 67 4.65 20.22 7.51
N CYS A 68 5.62 19.75 8.29
CA CYS A 68 6.55 20.55 9.09
C CYS A 68 7.99 20.09 8.76
N PRO A 69 8.77 20.86 7.98
CA PRO A 69 10.12 20.45 7.58
C PRO A 69 11.11 20.41 8.75
N GLU A 70 10.86 21.14 9.84
CA GLU A 70 11.68 21.15 11.05
C GLU A 70 11.51 19.88 11.91
N ALA A 71 10.39 19.15 11.73
CA ALA A 71 10.12 17.90 12.42
C ALA A 71 10.84 16.73 11.72
N VAL A 72 12.07 16.44 12.15
CA VAL A 72 12.92 15.40 11.56
C VAL A 72 12.80 14.08 12.33
N VAL A 73 12.62 12.97 11.61
CA VAL A 73 12.56 11.61 12.16
C VAL A 73 13.74 10.78 11.65
N GLY A 74 14.56 10.26 12.56
CA GLY A 74 15.63 9.32 12.25
C GLY A 74 15.12 7.89 12.16
N HIS A 75 15.30 7.23 11.02
CA HIS A 75 14.95 5.82 10.85
C HIS A 75 16.17 4.93 11.04
N LYS A 76 16.11 3.99 11.99
CA LYS A 76 17.08 2.90 12.06
C LYS A 76 16.55 1.72 11.25
N ILE A 77 17.16 1.46 10.09
CA ILE A 77 16.83 0.31 9.26
C ILE A 77 17.71 -0.86 9.71
N ASN A 78 17.09 -1.98 10.07
CA ASN A 78 17.83 -3.18 10.45
C ASN A 78 18.42 -3.84 9.19
N PRO A 79 19.67 -4.35 9.22
CA PRO A 79 20.30 -4.98 8.06
C PRO A 79 19.47 -6.11 7.44
N GLU A 80 18.75 -6.88 8.26
CA GLU A 80 17.85 -7.93 7.78
C GLU A 80 16.75 -7.39 6.85
N GLN A 81 16.27 -6.16 7.07
CA GLN A 81 15.25 -5.53 6.23
C GLN A 81 15.79 -5.17 4.83
N LEU A 82 17.10 -5.12 4.67
CA LEU A 82 17.79 -4.84 3.40
C LEU A 82 18.10 -6.10 2.60
N THR A 83 17.74 -7.29 3.10
CA THR A 83 17.84 -8.51 2.31
C THR A 83 16.84 -8.47 1.16
N LEU A 84 17.24 -9.00 -0.01
CA LEU A 84 16.37 -9.08 -1.19
C LEU A 84 15.02 -9.72 -0.85
N MET A 85 15.04 -10.82 -0.10
CA MET A 85 13.83 -11.51 0.33
C MET A 85 12.89 -10.60 1.13
N ASN A 86 13.41 -9.80 2.06
CA ASN A 86 12.58 -8.89 2.86
C ASN A 86 12.11 -7.67 2.05
N ILE A 87 12.89 -7.21 1.07
CA ILE A 87 12.46 -6.18 0.11
C ILE A 87 11.30 -6.71 -0.74
N LEU A 88 11.38 -7.93 -1.28
CA LEU A 88 10.31 -8.53 -2.09
C LEU A 88 9.05 -8.80 -1.26
N LYS A 89 9.20 -9.32 -0.03
CA LYS A 89 8.08 -9.47 0.93
C LYS A 89 7.40 -8.13 1.21
N ARG A 90 8.19 -7.08 1.47
CA ARG A 90 7.66 -5.72 1.68
C ARG A 90 6.93 -5.21 0.44
N SER A 91 7.45 -5.47 -0.75
CA SER A 91 6.84 -5.06 -2.02
C SER A 91 5.48 -5.73 -2.23
N TYR A 92 5.39 -7.03 -1.93
CA TYR A 92 4.13 -7.77 -1.92
C TYR A 92 3.12 -7.16 -0.92
N SER A 93 3.52 -6.93 0.33
CA SER A 93 2.68 -6.27 1.34
C SER A 93 2.22 -4.87 0.93
N CYS A 94 3.07 -4.08 0.26
CA CYS A 94 2.71 -2.78 -0.30
C CYS A 94 1.66 -2.94 -1.40
N GLY A 95 1.83 -3.92 -2.28
CA GLY A 95 0.88 -4.29 -3.31
C GLY A 95 -0.51 -4.59 -2.76
N ARG A 96 -0.57 -5.41 -1.71
CA ARG A 96 -1.82 -5.69 -1.00
C ARG A 96 -2.46 -4.42 -0.45
N GLY A 97 -1.65 -3.53 0.16
CA GLY A 97 -2.13 -2.24 0.65
C GLY A 97 -2.75 -1.37 -0.46
N LEU A 98 -2.18 -1.37 -1.66
CA LEU A 98 -2.75 -0.63 -2.80
C LEU A 98 -4.18 -1.07 -3.15
N ALA A 99 -4.56 -2.33 -2.90
CA ALA A 99 -5.92 -2.82 -3.15
C ALA A 99 -6.96 -2.16 -2.24
N HIS A 100 -6.55 -1.70 -1.05
CA HIS A 100 -7.40 -0.98 -0.09
C HIS A 100 -7.39 0.53 -0.29
N ILE A 101 -6.30 1.07 -0.84
CA ILE A 101 -6.14 2.50 -1.10
C ILE A 101 -6.82 2.90 -2.41
N ARG A 102 -6.60 2.13 -3.48
CA ARG A 102 -7.18 2.41 -4.80
C ARG A 102 -8.63 1.98 -4.76
N THR A 103 -9.54 2.92 -5.00
CA THR A 103 -10.95 2.61 -5.24
C THR A 103 -11.02 1.55 -6.32
N PHE A 104 -11.65 0.44 -5.93
CA PHE A 104 -11.96 -0.74 -6.73
C PHE A 104 -11.87 -0.42 -8.21
N CYS A 105 -10.81 -0.88 -8.88
CA CYS A 105 -10.81 -0.87 -10.33
C CYS A 105 -11.89 -1.90 -10.73
N LYS A 106 -13.14 -1.41 -10.77
CA LYS A 106 -14.36 -2.06 -11.26
C LYS A 106 -15.10 -2.99 -10.27
N SER A 107 -15.41 -2.53 -9.06
CA SER A 107 -16.41 -3.19 -8.18
C SER A 107 -17.72 -3.42 -8.92
N ASP A 108 -18.08 -2.45 -9.76
CA ASP A 108 -19.28 -2.53 -10.59
C ASP A 108 -19.18 -3.66 -11.62
N MET A 109 -17.99 -3.99 -12.12
CA MET A 109 -17.82 -5.15 -13.00
C MET A 109 -17.88 -6.46 -12.22
N LEU A 110 -17.33 -6.53 -11.01
CA LEU A 110 -17.49 -7.71 -10.17
C LEU A 110 -18.99 -8.01 -9.94
N LYS A 111 -19.79 -6.98 -9.71
CA LYS A 111 -21.25 -7.09 -9.55
C LYS A 111 -21.98 -7.42 -10.87
N LYS A 112 -21.61 -6.78 -11.98
CA LYS A 112 -22.30 -6.93 -13.28
C LYS A 112 -21.89 -8.19 -14.05
N THR A 113 -20.60 -8.51 -14.07
CA THR A 113 -19.99 -9.59 -14.85
C THR A 113 -18.85 -10.26 -14.07
N PRO A 114 -19.16 -11.06 -13.03
CA PRO A 114 -18.17 -11.62 -12.12
C PRO A 114 -17.16 -12.53 -12.83
N LEU A 115 -17.60 -13.37 -13.78
CA LEU A 115 -16.71 -14.29 -14.50
C LEU A 115 -15.60 -13.55 -15.23
N LEU A 116 -15.95 -12.51 -15.99
CA LEU A 116 -14.98 -11.67 -16.71
C LEU A 116 -14.01 -11.01 -15.73
N TRP A 117 -14.50 -10.52 -14.59
CA TRP A 117 -13.65 -9.91 -13.57
C TRP A 117 -12.61 -10.90 -13.04
N TYR A 118 -13.04 -12.12 -12.66
CA TYR A 118 -12.15 -13.19 -12.21
C TYR A 118 -11.14 -13.60 -13.29
N THR A 119 -11.59 -13.82 -14.53
CA THR A 119 -10.69 -14.15 -15.65
C THR A 119 -9.63 -13.08 -15.85
N MET A 120 -10.00 -11.79 -15.80
CA MET A 120 -9.04 -10.69 -15.88
C MET A 120 -8.02 -10.71 -14.72
N ARG A 121 -8.46 -11.02 -13.50
CA ARG A 121 -7.56 -11.12 -12.34
C ARG A 121 -6.60 -12.29 -12.47
N TYR A 122 -7.10 -13.49 -12.81
CA TYR A 122 -6.26 -14.66 -13.02
C TYR A 122 -5.28 -14.45 -14.18
N ALA A 123 -5.71 -13.85 -15.30
CA ALA A 123 -4.81 -13.50 -16.40
C ALA A 123 -3.72 -12.51 -15.97
N ALA A 124 -4.05 -11.51 -15.15
CA ALA A 124 -3.07 -10.59 -14.59
C ALA A 124 -2.07 -11.30 -13.67
N ILE A 125 -2.53 -12.21 -12.81
CA ILE A 125 -1.68 -13.03 -11.94
C ILE A 125 -0.76 -13.92 -12.77
N SER A 126 -1.28 -14.62 -13.78
CA SER A 126 -0.49 -15.47 -14.67
C SER A 126 0.58 -14.66 -15.43
N LYS A 127 0.23 -13.48 -15.94
CA LYS A 127 1.18 -12.58 -16.60
C LYS A 127 2.30 -12.13 -15.66
N VAL A 128 1.98 -11.82 -14.41
CA VAL A 128 2.97 -11.46 -13.39
C VAL A 128 3.81 -12.67 -13.00
N GLY A 129 3.22 -13.86 -12.87
CA GLY A 129 3.91 -15.11 -12.62
C GLY A 129 4.95 -15.43 -13.69
N LEU A 130 4.59 -15.30 -14.98
CA LEU A 130 5.53 -15.48 -16.10
C LEU A 130 6.68 -14.44 -16.08
N LYS A 131 6.38 -13.19 -15.72
CA LYS A 131 7.41 -12.16 -15.52
C LYS A 131 8.35 -12.52 -14.37
N LEU A 132 7.81 -13.04 -13.27
CA LEU A 132 8.57 -13.48 -12.11
C LEU A 132 9.45 -14.69 -12.42
N THR A 133 8.97 -15.68 -13.19
CA THR A 133 9.81 -16.81 -13.59
C THR A 133 10.96 -16.36 -14.49
N GLY A 134 10.70 -15.44 -15.42
CA GLY A 134 11.74 -14.83 -16.26
C GLY A 134 12.71 -13.94 -15.47
N SER A 135 12.27 -13.36 -14.35
CA SER A 135 13.09 -12.48 -13.52
C SER A 135 13.84 -13.22 -12.40
N ILE A 136 13.31 -14.31 -11.87
CA ILE A 136 13.95 -15.09 -10.80
C ILE A 136 15.02 -16.04 -11.37
N LEU A 137 14.97 -16.34 -12.67
CA LEU A 137 16.14 -16.84 -13.41
C LEU A 137 17.31 -15.83 -13.27
N PRO A 138 18.58 -16.26 -13.45
CA PRO A 138 19.77 -15.45 -13.15
C PRO A 138 19.83 -14.04 -13.75
N LEU A 139 18.93 -13.72 -14.70
CA LEU A 139 18.80 -12.47 -15.43
C LEU A 139 17.97 -11.35 -14.75
N ALA A 140 17.25 -11.54 -13.63
CA ALA A 140 16.80 -10.38 -12.83
C ALA A 140 17.48 -10.18 -11.48
N PHE A 141 18.70 -10.68 -11.38
CA PHE A 141 19.70 -10.02 -10.56
C PHE A 141 20.21 -8.72 -11.20
N ASP A 142 19.97 -8.48 -12.50
CA ASP A 142 20.39 -7.25 -13.19
C ASP A 142 19.46 -6.05 -12.94
N ASP A 143 18.19 -6.28 -12.59
CA ASP A 143 17.23 -5.19 -12.32
C ASP A 143 16.23 -5.53 -11.20
N PRO A 144 16.59 -5.31 -9.92
CA PRO A 144 15.72 -5.60 -8.77
C PRO A 144 14.40 -4.83 -8.80
N ARG A 145 14.31 -3.71 -9.55
CA ARG A 145 13.08 -2.92 -9.68
C ARG A 145 11.96 -3.72 -10.34
N LYS A 146 12.26 -4.49 -11.39
CA LYS A 146 11.27 -5.34 -12.06
C LYS A 146 10.69 -6.39 -11.12
N SER A 147 11.53 -7.00 -10.29
CA SER A 147 11.11 -7.96 -9.28
C SER A 147 10.24 -7.31 -8.20
N ILE A 148 10.63 -6.13 -7.71
CA ILE A 148 9.82 -5.33 -6.76
C ILE A 148 8.44 -5.02 -7.33
N GLU A 149 8.36 -4.48 -8.56
CA GLU A 149 7.10 -4.14 -9.22
C GLU A 149 6.23 -5.38 -9.44
N ALA A 150 6.83 -6.50 -9.86
CA ALA A 150 6.10 -7.74 -10.09
C ALA A 150 5.51 -8.29 -8.77
N PHE A 151 6.29 -8.31 -7.68
CA PHE A 151 5.76 -8.70 -6.36
C PHE A 151 4.67 -7.76 -5.86
N GLN A 152 4.79 -6.44 -6.11
CA GLN A 152 3.75 -5.47 -5.78
C GLN A 152 2.46 -5.74 -6.56
N TRP A 153 2.53 -5.99 -7.87
CA TRP A 153 1.36 -6.33 -8.67
C TRP A 153 0.75 -7.68 -8.31
N LEU A 154 1.57 -8.66 -7.93
CA LEU A 154 1.10 -9.95 -7.43
C LEU A 154 0.30 -9.74 -6.15
N GLY A 155 0.85 -9.01 -5.17
CA GLY A 155 0.16 -8.68 -3.91
C GLY A 155 -1.16 -7.96 -4.13
N TYR A 156 -1.17 -6.97 -5.03
CA TYR A 156 -2.38 -6.25 -5.39
C TYR A 156 -3.49 -7.17 -5.93
N ASN A 157 -3.20 -8.02 -6.92
CA ASN A 157 -4.23 -8.89 -7.51
C ASN A 157 -4.67 -10.00 -6.56
N MET A 158 -3.77 -10.57 -5.76
CA MET A 158 -4.12 -11.56 -4.75
C MET A 158 -5.04 -10.97 -3.68
N GLU A 159 -4.76 -9.74 -3.23
CA GLU A 159 -5.63 -9.07 -2.25
C GLU A 159 -6.99 -8.74 -2.83
N LEU A 160 -7.08 -8.32 -4.09
CA LEU A 160 -8.37 -8.12 -4.76
C LEU A 160 -9.22 -9.39 -4.79
N LEU A 161 -8.62 -10.55 -5.09
CA LEU A 161 -9.33 -11.83 -5.03
C LEU A 161 -9.82 -12.16 -3.61
N ASN A 162 -9.04 -11.83 -2.58
CA ASN A 162 -9.46 -12.04 -1.20
C ASN A 162 -10.61 -11.10 -0.80
N LEU A 163 -10.55 -9.83 -1.20
CA LEU A 163 -11.62 -8.87 -0.95
C LEU A 163 -12.92 -9.26 -1.66
N ALA A 164 -12.83 -9.81 -2.87
CA ALA A 164 -13.99 -10.27 -3.62
C ALA A 164 -14.76 -11.42 -2.95
N LYS A 165 -14.13 -12.20 -2.06
CA LYS A 165 -14.81 -13.24 -1.28
C LYS A 165 -15.74 -12.70 -0.20
N ASN A 166 -15.57 -11.43 0.17
CA ASN A 166 -16.28 -10.77 1.26
C ASN A 166 -17.30 -9.72 0.74
N ILE A 167 -17.60 -9.73 -0.56
CA ILE A 167 -18.57 -8.86 -1.25
C ILE A 167 -19.72 -9.73 -1.73
#